data_AF-A0A2D8EKN9-F1
#
_entry.id   AF-A0A2D8EKN9-F1
#
_cell.length_a   1.000
_cell.length_b   1.000
_cell.length_c   1.000
_cell.angle_alpha   90.00
_cell.angle_beta   90.00
_cell.angle_gamma   90.00
#
_symmetry.space_group_name_H-M   'P 1'
#
loop_
_entity.id
_entity.type
_entity.pdbx_description
1 polymer ?
#
loop_
_entity_poly.entity_id
_entity_poly.type
_entity_poly.pdbx_seq_one_letter_code
_entity_poly.pdbx_strand_id
1 'polypeptide(L)'
;MVRGIYGLAAMAIAGLLVCTPAHADSKREGDSSDVLGTWSFQTKPYRNGECMMSGTMYLSPHPDEGQYSCELTAVEVCSMWGRSVVRQSCKARRFGDQISIRSQIEEMLEAKVEGLIYVPDNFTLTIQSADRMFGALVSAVTAPAEFRRANDGIS
;
A
#
# COMPACT_ATOMS: atom_id res chain seq x y z
N MET A 1 65.07 -14.67 -63.11
CA MET A 1 65.88 -13.94 -62.10
C MET A 1 64.98 -12.85 -61.52
N VAL A 2 65.09 -12.51 -60.23
CA VAL A 2 64.23 -11.58 -59.41
C VAL A 2 62.98 -12.29 -58.82
N ARG A 3 62.69 -12.48 -57.51
CA ARG A 3 63.05 -11.95 -56.16
C ARG A 3 62.05 -10.91 -55.58
N GLY A 4 61.47 -11.18 -54.39
CA GLY A 4 60.76 -10.26 -53.45
C GLY A 4 59.21 -10.26 -53.58
N ILE A 5 58.36 -10.69 -52.62
CA ILE A 5 58.02 -10.30 -51.22
C ILE A 5 57.19 -8.98 -51.12
N TYR A 6 56.26 -8.93 -50.14
CA TYR A 6 55.34 -7.86 -49.64
C TYR A 6 53.94 -7.87 -50.32
N GLY A 7 52.77 -7.90 -49.66
CA GLY A 7 52.37 -7.77 -48.25
C GLY A 7 51.23 -6.74 -48.13
N LEU A 8 50.09 -7.11 -47.50
CA LEU A 8 49.02 -6.26 -46.92
C LEU A 8 48.09 -5.52 -47.94
N ALA A 9 46.79 -5.26 -47.70
CA ALA A 9 46.05 -5.08 -46.45
C ALA A 9 44.55 -5.39 -46.62
N ALA A 10 43.95 -6.00 -45.59
CA ALA A 10 42.51 -6.00 -45.35
C ALA A 10 42.14 -4.78 -44.50
N MET A 11 41.06 -4.06 -44.85
CA MET A 11 40.43 -3.08 -43.98
C MET A 11 38.95 -3.45 -43.80
N ALA A 12 38.62 -3.99 -42.63
CA ALA A 12 37.27 -4.11 -42.13
C ALA A 12 36.97 -2.85 -41.29
N ILE A 13 35.94 -2.09 -41.67
CA ILE A 13 35.46 -0.92 -40.91
C ILE A 13 34.42 -1.45 -39.92
N ALA A 14 34.78 -1.50 -38.64
CA ALA A 14 33.87 -1.80 -37.54
C ALA A 14 33.13 -0.52 -37.13
N GLY A 15 31.82 -0.47 -37.38
CA GLY A 15 30.93 0.59 -36.88
C GLY A 15 30.61 0.37 -35.40
N LEU A 16 31.06 1.29 -34.55
CA LEU A 16 30.73 1.33 -33.12
C LEU A 16 29.30 1.86 -32.93
N LEU A 17 28.38 0.96 -32.58
CA LEU A 17 27.07 1.31 -32.03
C LEU A 17 27.27 1.82 -30.60
N VAL A 18 27.05 3.13 -30.39
CA VAL A 18 27.03 3.74 -29.06
C VAL A 18 25.68 3.42 -28.41
N CYS A 19 25.63 2.37 -27.60
CA CYS A 19 24.48 2.08 -26.75
C CYS A 19 24.43 3.12 -25.63
N THR A 20 23.49 4.06 -25.69
CA THR A 20 23.13 4.90 -24.54
C THR A 20 22.46 4.03 -23.47
N PRO A 21 22.89 4.10 -22.19
CA PRO A 21 22.21 3.36 -21.14
C PRO A 21 20.79 3.93 -20.96
N ALA A 22 19.78 3.10 -21.19
CA ALA A 22 18.43 3.38 -20.74
C ALA A 22 18.43 3.31 -19.21
N HIS A 23 18.21 4.44 -18.54
CA HIS A 23 17.91 4.45 -17.11
C HIS A 23 16.53 3.84 -16.90
N ALA A 24 16.47 2.52 -16.77
CA ALA A 24 15.34 1.84 -16.15
C ALA A 24 15.38 2.20 -14.66
N ASP A 25 14.41 3.00 -14.22
CA ASP A 25 14.18 3.30 -12.81
C ASP A 25 13.88 1.99 -12.09
N SER A 26 14.94 1.41 -11.53
CA SER A 26 14.87 0.19 -10.75
C SER A 26 14.38 0.62 -9.38
N LYS A 27 13.06 0.71 -9.21
CA LYS A 27 12.43 0.67 -7.89
C LYS A 27 13.08 -0.48 -7.13
N ARG A 28 13.89 -0.15 -6.13
CA ARG A 28 14.55 -1.14 -5.28
C ARG A 28 13.46 -1.94 -4.59
N GLU A 29 13.56 -3.26 -4.71
CA GLU A 29 12.79 -4.19 -3.91
C GLU A 29 12.99 -3.82 -2.42
N GLY A 30 11.91 -3.42 -1.75
CA GLY A 30 11.96 -2.94 -0.36
C GLY A 30 11.95 -1.41 -0.18
N ASP A 31 11.63 -0.61 -1.19
CA ASP A 31 11.43 0.82 -1.00
C ASP A 31 10.21 1.10 -0.10
N SER A 32 10.47 1.57 1.13
CA SER A 32 9.44 2.09 2.05
C SER A 32 8.64 3.28 1.48
N SER A 33 9.05 3.83 0.34
CA SER A 33 8.28 4.81 -0.41
C SER A 33 7.10 4.19 -1.17
N ASP A 34 7.10 2.88 -1.46
CA ASP A 34 5.95 2.27 -2.10
C ASP A 34 4.89 1.91 -1.06
N VAL A 35 3.69 2.48 -1.19
CA VAL A 35 2.52 2.18 -0.34
C VAL A 35 1.37 1.54 -1.12
N LEU A 36 1.51 1.39 -2.44
CA LEU A 36 0.47 0.84 -3.30
C LEU A 36 0.26 -0.64 -3.03
N GLY A 37 -0.93 -1.14 -3.37
CA GLY A 37 -1.30 -2.55 -3.22
C GLY A 37 -2.10 -2.84 -1.94
N THR A 38 -2.16 -4.11 -1.59
CA THR A 38 -3.04 -4.62 -0.54
C THR A 38 -2.35 -4.64 0.82
N TRP A 39 -3.09 -4.22 1.83
CA TRP A 39 -2.72 -4.20 3.22
C TRP A 39 -3.79 -4.89 4.06
N SER A 40 -3.38 -5.68 5.02
CA SER A 40 -4.25 -6.14 6.11
C SER A 40 -4.01 -5.26 7.32
N PHE A 41 -5.06 -4.93 8.06
CA PHE A 41 -4.93 -4.17 9.30
C PHE A 41 -5.59 -4.86 10.49
N GLN A 42 -5.09 -4.53 11.67
CA GLN A 42 -5.71 -4.88 12.94
C GLN A 42 -5.49 -3.78 13.96
N THR A 43 -6.52 -3.49 14.73
CA THR A 43 -6.45 -2.58 15.89
C THR A 43 -6.05 -3.32 17.16
N LYS A 44 -5.49 -2.60 18.13
CA LYS A 44 -5.51 -3.08 19.52
C LYS A 44 -6.96 -3.07 20.03
N PRO A 45 -7.32 -3.97 20.95
CA PRO A 45 -8.64 -3.94 21.57
C PRO A 45 -8.96 -2.56 22.17
N TYR A 46 -10.19 -2.10 21.96
CA TYR A 46 -10.68 -0.81 22.45
C TYR A 46 -12.04 -1.01 23.14
N ARG A 47 -12.63 0.08 23.68
CA ARG A 47 -13.83 0.02 24.54
C ARG A 47 -13.65 -1.00 25.68
N ASN A 48 -12.60 -0.82 26.47
CA ASN A 48 -12.22 -1.72 27.58
C ASN A 48 -11.92 -3.16 27.16
N GLY A 49 -11.53 -3.38 25.90
CA GLY A 49 -11.19 -4.70 25.37
C GLY A 49 -12.38 -5.45 24.78
N GLU A 50 -13.57 -4.85 24.78
CA GLU A 50 -14.79 -5.49 24.27
C GLU A 50 -14.85 -5.51 22.74
N CYS A 51 -14.14 -4.60 22.07
CA CYS A 51 -14.15 -4.47 20.61
C CYS A 51 -12.76 -4.54 20.01
N MET A 52 -12.67 -5.13 18.83
CA MET A 52 -11.48 -5.11 17.98
C MET A 52 -11.91 -5.03 16.52
N MET A 53 -11.12 -4.31 15.73
CA MET A 53 -11.32 -4.17 14.29
C MET A 53 -10.14 -4.75 13.52
N SER A 54 -10.43 -5.44 12.43
CA SER A 54 -9.48 -5.89 11.42
C SER A 54 -10.04 -5.67 10.01
N GLY A 55 -9.25 -5.91 8.99
CA GLY A 55 -9.74 -5.85 7.62
C GLY A 55 -8.65 -5.73 6.58
N THR A 56 -9.05 -5.40 5.36
CA THR A 56 -8.16 -5.23 4.21
C THR A 56 -8.36 -3.89 3.55
N MET A 57 -7.27 -3.32 3.05
CA MET A 57 -7.26 -2.08 2.29
C MET A 57 -6.45 -2.27 1.01
N TYR A 58 -6.95 -1.77 -0.11
CA TYR A 58 -6.21 -1.70 -1.36
C TYR A 58 -5.93 -0.23 -1.69
N LEU A 59 -4.65 0.15 -1.77
CA LEU A 59 -4.20 1.48 -2.20
C LEU A 59 -3.83 1.46 -3.69
N SER A 60 -4.44 2.36 -4.46
CA SER A 60 -4.22 2.52 -5.89
C SER A 60 -3.72 3.93 -6.23
N PRO A 61 -3.04 4.11 -7.38
CA PRO A 61 -2.55 5.42 -7.80
C PRO A 61 -3.66 6.46 -7.94
N HIS A 62 -3.33 7.72 -7.67
CA HIS A 62 -4.17 8.90 -7.93
C HIS A 62 -3.44 9.86 -8.89
N PRO A 63 -4.14 10.64 -9.72
CA PRO A 63 -3.50 11.61 -10.62
C PRO A 63 -2.66 12.67 -9.90
N ASP A 64 -3.10 13.08 -8.71
CA ASP A 64 -2.39 14.04 -7.88
C ASP A 64 -1.24 13.37 -7.09
N GLU A 65 -0.06 13.97 -7.14
CA GLU A 65 1.12 13.49 -6.42
C GLU A 65 0.88 13.40 -4.90
N GLY A 66 1.36 12.30 -4.30
CA GLY A 66 1.23 12.05 -2.86
C GLY A 66 -0.20 11.72 -2.41
N GLN A 67 -1.15 11.59 -3.34
CA GLN A 67 -2.50 11.11 -3.06
C GLN A 67 -2.69 9.68 -3.61
N TYR A 68 -3.63 8.96 -3.01
CA TYR A 68 -3.98 7.60 -3.38
C TYR A 68 -5.49 7.41 -3.22
N SER A 69 -6.08 6.65 -4.13
CA SER A 69 -7.43 6.12 -3.96
C SER A 69 -7.35 4.81 -3.18
N CYS A 70 -8.32 4.50 -2.35
CA CYS A 70 -8.37 3.21 -1.67
C CYS A 70 -9.77 2.63 -1.51
N GLU A 71 -9.79 1.32 -1.42
CA GLU A 71 -10.96 0.53 -1.05
C GLU A 71 -10.64 -0.19 0.26
N LEU A 72 -11.56 -0.14 1.22
CA LEU A 72 -11.40 -0.66 2.57
C LEU A 72 -12.58 -1.56 2.91
N THR A 73 -12.30 -2.77 3.37
CA THR A 73 -13.29 -3.64 4.02
C THR A 73 -12.89 -3.85 5.46
N ALA A 74 -13.70 -3.34 6.39
CA ALA A 74 -13.46 -3.41 7.82
C ALA A 74 -14.44 -4.39 8.48
N VAL A 75 -13.91 -5.18 9.43
CA VAL A 75 -14.67 -6.07 10.30
C VAL A 75 -14.47 -5.58 11.74
N GLU A 76 -15.55 -5.14 12.38
CA GLU A 76 -15.57 -4.83 13.81
C GLU A 76 -16.26 -5.99 14.53
N VAL A 77 -15.59 -6.60 15.50
CA VAL A 77 -16.18 -7.60 16.39
C VAL A 77 -16.20 -7.04 17.79
N CYS A 78 -17.39 -6.98 18.37
CA CYS A 78 -17.62 -6.59 19.75
C CYS A 78 -18.36 -7.70 20.48
N SER A 79 -17.85 -8.14 21.64
CA SER A 79 -18.43 -9.19 22.50
C SER A 79 -19.93 -8.98 22.78
N MET A 80 -20.33 -7.74 23.07
CA MET A 80 -21.68 -7.38 23.49
C MET A 80 -22.60 -6.94 22.36
N TRP A 81 -22.02 -6.45 21.25
CA TRP A 81 -22.78 -5.81 20.17
C TRP A 81 -22.77 -6.62 18.87
N GLY A 82 -22.03 -7.73 18.83
CA GLY A 82 -21.92 -8.59 17.67
C GLY A 82 -20.87 -8.10 16.68
N ARG A 83 -21.08 -8.41 15.40
CA ARG A 83 -20.13 -8.16 14.32
C ARG A 83 -20.70 -7.15 13.33
N SER A 84 -19.84 -6.33 12.75
CA SER A 84 -20.15 -5.49 11.59
C SER A 84 -19.10 -5.70 10.52
N VAL A 85 -19.53 -5.71 9.26
CA VAL A 85 -18.67 -5.79 8.08
C VAL A 85 -19.05 -4.64 7.17
N VAL A 86 -18.09 -3.77 6.86
CA VAL A 86 -18.37 -2.49 6.19
C VAL A 86 -17.41 -2.28 5.04
N ARG A 87 -17.96 -2.02 3.86
CA ARG A 87 -17.20 -1.63 2.65
C ARG A 87 -17.18 -0.11 2.56
N GLN A 88 -15.99 0.42 2.31
CA GLN A 88 -15.72 1.85 2.31
C GLN A 88 -14.81 2.20 1.14
N SER A 89 -15.10 3.32 0.48
CA SER A 89 -14.14 4.00 -0.37
C SER A 89 -13.30 4.93 0.49
N CYS A 90 -12.08 5.23 0.10
CA CYS A 90 -11.23 6.14 0.84
C CYS A 90 -10.23 6.89 -0.04
N LYS A 91 -9.74 8.00 0.50
CA LYS A 91 -8.64 8.79 -0.05
C LYS A 91 -7.52 8.82 0.97
N ALA A 92 -6.31 8.47 0.54
CA ALA A 92 -5.12 8.57 1.35
C ALA A 92 -4.20 9.68 0.85
N ARG A 93 -3.57 10.39 1.77
CA ARG A 93 -2.60 11.43 1.47
C ARG A 93 -1.33 11.21 2.27
N ARG A 94 -0.19 11.22 1.59
CA ARG A 94 1.13 11.02 2.17
C ARG A 94 1.87 12.35 2.36
N PHE A 95 2.56 12.44 3.49
CA PHE A 95 3.50 13.52 3.81
C PHE A 95 4.74 12.91 4.46
N GLY A 96 5.83 12.78 3.70
CA GLY A 96 7.03 12.10 4.18
C GLY A 96 6.76 10.63 4.50
N ASP A 97 6.92 10.24 5.76
CA ASP A 97 6.62 8.89 6.27
C ASP A 97 5.20 8.78 6.85
N GLN A 98 4.41 9.84 6.88
CA GLN A 98 3.04 9.81 7.39
C GLN A 98 2.03 9.60 6.25
N ILE A 99 0.97 8.85 6.52
CA ILE A 99 -0.19 8.71 5.66
C ILE A 99 -1.47 8.98 6.46
N SER A 100 -2.31 9.88 5.95
CA SER A 100 -3.65 10.14 6.48
C SER A 100 -4.68 9.57 5.53
N ILE A 101 -5.64 8.80 6.06
CA ILE A 101 -6.65 8.08 5.30
C ILE A 101 -8.02 8.58 5.73
N ARG A 102 -8.83 9.02 4.78
CA ARG A 102 -10.20 9.48 4.99
C ARG A 102 -11.17 8.60 4.22
N SER A 103 -12.12 8.01 4.93
CA SER A 103 -13.02 6.99 4.39
C SER A 103 -14.44 7.52 4.27
N GLN A 104 -15.21 6.86 3.41
CA GLN A 104 -16.65 7.05 3.23
C GLN A 104 -17.31 5.68 3.22
N ILE A 105 -18.41 5.54 3.97
CA ILE A 105 -19.20 4.31 3.97
C ILE A 105 -19.90 4.17 2.63
N GLU A 106 -19.64 3.07 1.94
CA GLU A 106 -20.34 2.71 0.71
C GLU A 106 -21.46 1.73 1.00
N GLU A 107 -21.20 0.74 1.87
CA GLU A 107 -22.14 -0.33 2.14
C GLU A 107 -21.88 -1.01 3.48
N MET A 108 -22.97 -1.24 4.23
CA MET A 108 -22.97 -2.10 5.42
C MET A 108 -23.28 -3.53 4.97
N LEU A 109 -22.26 -4.37 4.84
CA LEU A 109 -22.41 -5.78 4.45
C LEU A 109 -22.99 -6.63 5.59
N GLU A 110 -22.64 -6.27 6.83
CA GLU A 110 -23.24 -6.78 8.05
C GLU A 110 -23.28 -5.66 9.08
N ALA A 111 -24.40 -5.53 9.78
CA ALA A 111 -24.59 -4.55 10.84
C ALA A 111 -24.71 -5.24 12.20
N LYS A 112 -24.08 -4.63 13.21
CA LYS A 112 -24.32 -4.92 14.61
C LYS A 112 -25.77 -4.64 15.00
N VAL A 113 -26.13 -4.99 16.23
CA VAL A 113 -27.47 -4.79 16.81
C VAL A 113 -28.05 -3.40 16.45
N GLU A 114 -29.34 -3.38 16.10
CA GLU A 114 -30.07 -2.18 15.69
C GLU A 114 -29.89 -1.02 16.70
N GLY A 115 -29.72 0.20 16.18
CA GLY A 115 -29.60 1.42 16.98
C GLY A 115 -28.16 1.92 17.19
N LEU A 116 -27.13 1.16 16.80
CA LEU A 116 -25.74 1.64 16.84
C LEU A 116 -25.32 2.24 15.50
N ILE A 117 -24.88 3.50 15.53
CA ILE A 117 -24.39 4.21 14.35
C ILE A 117 -22.96 3.76 14.05
N TYR A 118 -22.72 3.33 12.80
CA TYR A 118 -21.38 3.13 12.26
C TYR A 118 -20.91 4.43 11.60
N VAL A 119 -19.63 4.78 11.74
CA VAL A 119 -19.04 5.98 11.14
C VAL A 119 -17.79 5.60 10.34
N PRO A 120 -17.34 6.42 9.37
CA PRO A 120 -16.24 6.04 8.50
C PRO A 120 -14.91 5.83 9.23
N ASP A 121 -14.19 4.79 8.86
CA ASP A 121 -12.92 4.41 9.47
C ASP A 121 -11.75 5.16 8.87
N ASN A 122 -11.40 6.27 9.50
CA ASN A 122 -10.21 7.04 9.12
C ASN A 122 -8.97 6.53 9.85
N PHE A 123 -7.81 6.71 9.25
CA PHE A 123 -6.54 6.31 9.85
C PHE A 123 -5.50 7.42 9.75
N THR A 124 -4.58 7.44 10.71
CA THR A 124 -3.31 8.16 10.60
C THR A 124 -2.20 7.18 10.92
N LEU A 125 -1.30 6.94 9.98
CA LEU A 125 -0.26 5.91 10.07
C LEU A 125 1.11 6.50 9.75
N THR A 126 2.13 5.94 10.37
CA THR A 126 3.53 6.12 10.03
C THR A 126 4.02 4.88 9.28
N ILE A 127 4.66 5.10 8.14
CA ILE A 127 5.31 4.08 7.34
C ILE A 127 6.64 3.75 8.01
N GLN A 128 6.82 2.49 8.39
CA GLN A 128 8.01 2.06 9.11
C GLN A 128 8.93 1.19 8.26
N SER A 129 8.36 0.48 7.29
CA SER A 129 9.07 -0.35 6.32
C SER A 129 8.16 -0.59 5.10
N ALA A 130 8.69 -1.24 4.08
CA ALA A 130 7.91 -1.63 2.90
C ALA A 130 6.74 -2.58 3.23
N ASP A 131 6.77 -3.26 4.38
CA ASP A 131 5.79 -4.25 4.80
C ASP A 131 4.97 -3.86 6.04
N ARG A 132 5.20 -2.67 6.61
CA ARG A 132 4.58 -2.25 7.87
C ARG A 132 4.24 -0.76 7.90
N MET A 133 3.01 -0.47 8.32
CA MET A 133 2.63 0.85 8.81
C MET A 133 2.00 0.71 10.21
N PHE A 134 2.17 1.72 11.05
CA PHE A 134 1.61 1.73 12.39
C PHE A 134 1.08 3.11 12.74
N GLY A 135 -0.04 3.17 13.44
CA GLY A 135 -0.60 4.43 13.92
C GLY A 135 -1.91 4.20 14.63
N ALA A 136 -2.97 4.89 14.22
CA ALA A 136 -4.26 4.79 14.86
C ALA A 136 -5.44 4.87 13.88
N LEU A 137 -6.49 4.12 14.20
CA LEU A 137 -7.87 4.40 13.81
C LEU A 137 -8.28 5.73 14.47
N VAL A 138 -8.92 6.61 13.70
CA VAL A 138 -9.44 7.91 14.14
C VAL A 138 -10.87 8.07 13.61
N SER A 139 -11.80 7.37 14.25
CA SER A 139 -13.20 7.22 13.83
C SER A 139 -14.13 7.66 14.98
N ALA A 140 -15.22 6.93 15.27
CA ALA A 140 -16.01 7.12 16.49
C ALA A 140 -15.19 6.92 17.77
N VAL A 141 -14.07 6.22 17.66
CA VAL A 141 -13.08 5.99 18.71
C VAL A 141 -11.68 6.16 18.14
N THR A 142 -10.70 6.26 19.02
CA THR A 142 -9.28 6.15 18.68
C THR A 142 -8.73 4.84 19.20
N ALA A 143 -8.07 4.07 18.34
CA ALA A 143 -7.42 2.82 18.71
C ALA A 143 -6.12 2.64 17.92
N PRO A 144 -5.01 2.19 18.55
CA PRO A 144 -3.79 1.88 17.80
C PRO A 144 -4.06 0.83 16.72
N ALA A 145 -3.49 1.01 15.53
CA ALA A 145 -3.68 0.14 14.38
C ALA A 145 -2.33 -0.22 13.75
N GLU A 146 -2.17 -1.48 13.39
CA GLU A 146 -1.05 -1.98 12.60
C GLU A 146 -1.55 -2.45 11.23
N PHE A 147 -0.84 -2.05 10.19
CA PHE A 147 -1.05 -2.47 8.82
C PHE A 147 0.17 -3.28 8.38
N ARG A 148 -0.10 -4.43 7.75
CA ARG A 148 0.90 -5.33 7.17
C ARG A 148 0.58 -5.58 5.71
N ARG A 149 1.60 -5.75 4.87
CA ARG A 149 1.38 -6.20 3.49
C ARG A 149 0.58 -7.49 3.50
N ALA A 150 -0.48 -7.52 2.72
CA ALA A 150 -1.15 -8.78 2.44
C ALA A 150 -0.28 -9.52 1.41
N ASN A 151 0.74 -10.23 1.89
CA ASN A 151 1.45 -11.19 1.06
C ASN A 151 0.45 -12.32 0.75
N ASP A 152 0.41 -12.75 -0.51
CA ASP A 152 -0.60 -13.65 -1.06
C ASP A 152 -1.00 -14.80 -0.11
N GLY A 153 -2.20 -14.70 0.46
CA GLY A 153 -2.95 -15.81 1.04
C GLY A 153 -2.79 -16.05 2.55
N ILE A 154 -3.86 -15.74 3.29
CA ILE A 154 -4.33 -16.41 4.53
C ILE A 154 -3.35 -16.38 5.73
N SER A 155 -3.78 -15.74 6.80
CA SER A 155 -3.45 -16.18 8.18
C SER A 155 -4.70 -16.76 8.82
#